data_AF-A0A973KKI3-F1
#
_entry.id   AF-A0A973KKI3-F1
#
_cell.length_a   1.000
_cell.length_b   1.000
_cell.length_c   1.000
_cell.angle_alpha   90.00
_cell.angle_beta   90.00
_cell.angle_gamma   90.00
#
_symmetry.space_group_name_H-M   'P 1'
#
loop_
_entity.id
_entity.type
_entity.pdbx_description
1 polymer ?
#
loop_
_entity_poly.entity_id
_entity_poly.type
_entity_poly.pdbx_seq_one_letter_code
_entity_poly.pdbx_strand_id
1 'polypeptide(L)'
;MSTSSPTISREVAAHVLSHFGRPGGYPAGDWTESLISLIDRADMTHRARLFGAFPDYGAAIILAKYDENGIATLQAMAAGKPLRCTRCHGEDGPFTAEQLCEACARPMPLDGVA
;
A
#
# COMPACT_ATOMS: atom_id res chain seq x y z
N MET A 1 12.40 -6.04 -17.59
CA MET A 1 11.36 -6.67 -16.76
C MET A 1 10.70 -5.55 -15.98
N SER A 2 9.50 -5.13 -16.39
CA SER A 2 8.76 -4.05 -15.72
C SER A 2 8.01 -4.64 -14.54
N THR A 3 8.50 -4.41 -13.32
CA THR A 3 7.80 -4.77 -12.09
C THR A 3 6.77 -3.70 -11.78
N SER A 4 5.59 -3.79 -12.38
CA SER A 4 4.43 -3.02 -11.93
C SER A 4 4.03 -3.59 -10.57
N SER A 5 4.48 -2.95 -9.49
CA SER A 5 3.97 -3.25 -8.15
C SER A 5 2.44 -3.10 -8.17
N PRO A 6 1.69 -4.08 -7.65
CA PRO A 6 0.24 -3.99 -7.61
C PRO A 6 -0.18 -2.71 -6.89
N THR A 7 -0.98 -1.89 -7.58
CA THR A 7 -1.47 -0.63 -7.01
C THR A 7 -2.65 -0.96 -6.10
N ILE A 8 -2.44 -0.88 -4.79
CA ILE A 8 -3.50 -1.10 -3.79
C ILE A 8 -4.59 -0.05 -4.01
N SER A 9 -5.79 -0.50 -4.39
CA SER A 9 -6.93 0.39 -4.56
C SER A 9 -7.48 0.89 -3.21
N ARG A 10 -8.22 2.00 -3.25
CA ARG A 10 -8.92 2.56 -2.08
C ARG A 10 -9.80 1.52 -1.38
N GLU A 11 -10.53 0.73 -2.17
CA GLU A 11 -11.45 -0.30 -1.65
C GLU A 11 -10.69 -1.42 -0.97
N VAL A 12 -9.61 -1.92 -1.59
CA VAL A 12 -8.74 -2.94 -1.00
C VAL A 12 -8.16 -2.46 0.33
N ALA A 13 -7.68 -1.22 0.38
CA ALA A 13 -7.16 -0.64 1.62
C ALA A 13 -8.24 -0.56 2.72
N ALA A 14 -9.46 -0.14 2.39
CA ALA A 14 -10.56 -0.06 3.35
C ALA A 14 -10.99 -1.44 3.87
N HIS A 15 -11.05 -2.45 3.01
CA HIS A 15 -11.34 -3.83 3.40
C HIS A 15 -10.29 -4.38 4.37
N VAL A 16 -9.01 -4.21 4.05
CA VAL A 16 -7.91 -4.68 4.89
C VAL A 16 -7.88 -3.94 6.24
N LEU A 17 -8.12 -2.63 6.26
CA LEU A 17 -8.26 -1.89 7.52
C LEU A 17 -9.39 -2.43 8.38
N SER A 18 -10.54 -2.72 7.77
CA SER A 18 -11.69 -3.32 8.47
C SER A 18 -11.33 -4.67 9.09
N HIS A 19 -10.63 -5.52 8.34
CA HIS A 19 -10.17 -6.84 8.80
C HIS A 19 -9.26 -6.75 10.05
N PHE A 20 -8.35 -5.78 10.08
CA PHE A 20 -7.47 -5.53 11.23
C PHE A 20 -8.11 -4.70 12.36
N GLY A 21 -9.40 -4.39 12.28
CA GLY A 21 -10.11 -3.59 13.28
C GLY A 21 -9.60 -2.15 13.38
N ARG A 22 -9.06 -1.60 12.29
CA ARG A 22 -8.51 -0.23 12.24
C ARG A 22 -9.57 0.75 11.73
N PRO A 23 -9.58 2.00 12.25
CA PRO A 23 -10.54 3.01 11.81
C PRO A 23 -10.26 3.41 10.35
N GLY A 24 -11.32 3.82 9.64
CA GLY A 24 -11.25 4.23 8.22
C GLY A 24 -11.47 3.09 7.22
N GLY A 25 -11.68 1.86 7.69
CA GLY A 25 -12.10 0.73 6.86
C GLY A 25 -13.63 0.52 6.85
N TYR A 26 -14.09 -0.24 5.85
CA TYR A 26 -15.43 -0.82 5.81
C TYR A 26 -15.31 -2.30 5.40
N PRO A 27 -16.20 -3.18 5.87
CA PRO A 27 -16.08 -4.61 5.62
C PRO A 27 -16.28 -4.92 4.14
N ALA A 28 -15.52 -5.91 3.65
CA ALA A 28 -15.75 -6.46 2.32
C ALA A 28 -16.99 -7.38 2.32
N GLY A 29 -17.41 -7.83 1.15
CA GLY A 29 -18.37 -8.93 1.04
C GLY A 29 -17.79 -10.28 1.50
N ASP A 30 -18.65 -11.24 1.84
CA ASP A 30 -18.29 -12.52 2.48
C ASP A 30 -17.12 -13.26 1.81
N TRP A 31 -17.14 -13.37 0.49
CA TRP A 31 -16.08 -14.06 -0.25
C TRP A 31 -14.73 -13.35 -0.11
N THR A 32 -14.73 -12.02 -0.21
CA THR A 32 -13.52 -11.19 -0.10
C THR A 32 -13.00 -11.17 1.34
N GLU A 33 -13.88 -11.10 2.33
CA GLU A 33 -13.48 -11.20 3.74
C GLU A 33 -12.85 -12.56 4.03
N SER A 34 -13.41 -13.64 3.47
CA SER A 34 -12.83 -14.99 3.55
C SER A 34 -11.45 -15.07 2.89
N LEU A 35 -11.27 -14.39 1.74
CA LEU A 35 -9.99 -14.29 1.06
C LEU A 35 -8.95 -13.55 1.92
N ILE A 36 -9.31 -12.39 2.49
CA ILE A 36 -8.41 -11.60 3.35
C ILE A 36 -7.97 -12.43 4.55
N SER A 37 -8.92 -13.07 5.24
CA SER A 37 -8.65 -13.96 6.37
C SER A 37 -7.76 -15.15 5.98
N LEU A 38 -8.01 -15.76 4.82
CA LEU A 38 -7.19 -16.85 4.28
C LEU A 38 -5.76 -16.40 4.03
N ILE A 39 -5.57 -15.23 3.42
CA ILE A 39 -4.25 -14.67 3.15
C ILE A 39 -3.52 -14.31 4.45
N ASP A 40 -4.23 -13.77 5.44
CA ASP A 40 -3.65 -13.34 6.71
C ASP A 40 -3.06 -14.51 7.51
N ARG A 41 -3.76 -15.65 7.51
CA ARG A 41 -3.42 -16.88 8.24
C ARG A 41 -2.55 -17.88 7.48
N ALA A 42 -2.39 -17.71 6.16
CA ALA A 42 -1.64 -18.65 5.34
C ALA A 42 -0.16 -18.74 5.75
N ASP A 43 0.41 -19.95 5.70
CA ASP A 43 1.86 -20.14 5.78
C ASP A 43 2.57 -19.51 4.57
N MET A 44 3.89 -19.37 4.64
CA MET A 44 4.68 -18.68 3.62
C MET A 44 4.46 -19.23 2.20
N THR A 45 4.31 -20.54 2.04
CA THR A 45 4.14 -21.19 0.73
C THR A 45 2.77 -20.89 0.13
N HIS A 46 1.71 -21.06 0.91
CA HIS A 46 0.35 -20.77 0.46
C HIS A 46 0.12 -19.27 0.30
N ARG A 47 0.74 -18.46 1.16
CA ARG A 47 0.71 -17.00 1.05
C ARG A 47 1.34 -16.53 -0.25
N ALA A 48 2.51 -17.05 -0.64
CA ALA A 48 3.14 -16.71 -1.91
C ALA A 48 2.25 -17.04 -3.12
N ARG A 49 1.54 -18.19 -3.09
CA ARG A 49 0.58 -18.57 -4.14
C ARG A 49 -0.61 -17.61 -4.18
N LEU A 50 -1.19 -17.29 -3.02
CA LEU A 50 -2.31 -16.35 -2.93
C LEU A 50 -1.92 -14.94 -3.37
N PHE A 51 -0.69 -14.51 -3.08
CA PHE A 51 -0.17 -13.22 -3.53
C PHE A 51 -0.01 -13.15 -5.04
N GLY A 52 0.37 -14.26 -5.68
CA GLY A 52 0.39 -14.34 -7.13
C GLY A 52 -1.00 -14.23 -7.76
N ALA A 53 -2.04 -14.77 -7.08
CA ALA A 53 -3.43 -14.73 -7.57
C ALA A 53 -4.16 -13.41 -7.24
N PHE A 54 -3.87 -12.81 -6.08
CA PHE A 54 -4.53 -11.63 -5.54
C PHE A 54 -3.50 -10.61 -5.06
N PRO A 55 -2.75 -9.98 -5.98
CA PRO A 55 -1.57 -9.22 -5.64
C PRO A 55 -1.88 -7.95 -4.83
N ASP A 56 -3.01 -7.28 -5.09
CA ASP A 56 -3.41 -6.07 -4.37
C ASP A 56 -3.72 -6.35 -2.89
N TYR A 57 -4.49 -7.41 -2.62
CA TYR A 57 -4.80 -7.85 -1.25
C TYR A 57 -3.55 -8.38 -0.53
N GLY A 58 -2.68 -9.11 -1.25
CA GLY A 58 -1.42 -9.57 -0.70
C GLY A 58 -0.52 -8.41 -0.27
N ALA A 59 -0.35 -7.42 -1.15
CA ALA A 59 0.44 -6.22 -0.87
C ALA A 59 -0.13 -5.43 0.32
N ALA A 60 -1.45 -5.22 0.36
CA ALA A 60 -2.11 -4.52 1.46
C ALA A 60 -1.96 -5.26 2.81
N ILE A 61 -2.03 -6.59 2.83
CA ILE A 61 -1.84 -7.38 4.05
C ILE A 61 -0.37 -7.38 4.50
N ILE A 62 0.61 -7.48 3.58
CA ILE A 62 2.03 -7.30 3.97
C ILE A 62 2.24 -5.94 4.60
N LEU A 63 1.73 -4.90 3.95
CA LEU A 63 1.85 -3.53 4.42
C LEU A 63 1.25 -3.42 5.83
N ALA A 64 0.04 -3.92 6.04
CA ALA A 64 -0.61 -3.90 7.34
C ALA A 64 0.13 -4.67 8.46
N LYS A 65 0.78 -5.80 8.15
CA LYS A 65 1.41 -6.68 9.15
C LYS A 65 2.86 -6.34 9.47
N TYR A 66 3.62 -5.91 8.47
CA TYR A 66 5.08 -5.89 8.56
C TYR A 66 5.69 -4.50 8.40
N ASP A 67 4.94 -3.53 7.88
CA ASP A 67 5.41 -2.14 7.76
C ASP A 67 4.97 -1.32 8.98
N GLU A 68 5.92 -0.64 9.62
CA GLU A 68 5.67 0.20 10.79
C GLU A 68 4.62 1.30 10.51
N ASN A 69 4.63 1.85 9.30
CA ASN A 69 3.70 2.88 8.83
C ASN A 69 2.58 2.29 7.96
N GLY A 70 2.45 0.97 7.89
CA GLY A 70 1.57 0.33 6.94
C GLY A 70 0.09 0.64 7.16
N ILE A 71 -0.36 0.65 8.41
CA ILE A 71 -1.74 1.05 8.75
C ILE A 71 -2.01 2.51 8.37
N ALA A 72 -1.09 3.42 8.66
CA ALA A 72 -1.23 4.84 8.30
C ALA A 72 -1.30 5.03 6.77
N THR A 73 -0.47 4.28 6.04
CA THR A 73 -0.44 4.28 4.57
C THR A 73 -1.77 3.79 4.01
N LEU A 74 -2.30 2.66 4.51
CA LEU A 74 -3.61 2.15 4.10
C LEU A 74 -4.74 3.11 4.45
N GLN A 75 -4.67 3.82 5.58
CA GLN A 75 -5.66 4.85 5.94
C GLN A 75 -5.64 6.02 4.97
N ALA A 76 -4.47 6.47 4.53
CA ALA A 76 -4.35 7.51 3.51
C ALA A 76 -4.99 7.07 2.18
N MET A 77 -4.70 5.84 1.75
CA MET A 77 -5.29 5.23 0.55
C MET A 77 -6.81 5.09 0.66
N ALA A 78 -7.32 4.55 1.77
CA ALA A 78 -8.74 4.34 2.03
C ALA A 78 -9.54 5.65 2.16
N ALA A 79 -8.92 6.71 2.68
CA ALA A 79 -9.52 8.03 2.74
C ALA A 79 -9.68 8.68 1.35
N GLY A 80 -9.10 8.11 0.30
CA GLY A 80 -9.05 8.74 -1.02
C GLY A 80 -8.28 10.05 -0.98
N LYS A 81 -7.42 10.25 0.02
CA LYS A 81 -6.48 11.37 0.03
C LYS A 81 -5.46 11.02 -1.05
N PRO A 82 -5.36 11.79 -2.15
CA PRO A 82 -4.23 11.61 -3.04
C PRO A 82 -2.98 11.81 -2.18
N LEU A 83 -2.07 10.83 -2.21
CA LEU A 83 -0.75 11.02 -1.63
C LEU A 83 -0.16 12.21 -2.37
N ARG A 84 -0.04 13.34 -1.67
CA ARG A 84 0.57 14.56 -2.19
C ARG A 84 1.95 14.64 -1.62
N CYS A 85 2.92 14.85 -2.50
CA CYS A 85 4.27 15.14 -2.08
C CYS A 85 4.26 16.36 -1.17
N THR A 86 4.82 16.26 0.04
CA THR A 86 4.89 17.40 0.96
C THR A 86 5.71 18.57 0.38
N ARG A 87 6.57 18.30 -0.61
CA ARG A 87 7.44 19.29 -1.26
C ARG A 87 6.87 19.90 -2.54
N CYS A 88 6.39 19.10 -3.49
CA CYS A 88 5.88 19.62 -4.77
C CYS A 88 4.34 19.60 -4.89
N HIS A 89 3.64 19.05 -3.90
CA HIS A 89 2.19 18.85 -3.89
C HIS A 89 1.63 18.02 -5.07
N GLY A 90 2.51 17.42 -5.88
CA GLY A 90 2.15 16.50 -6.95
C GLY A 90 1.59 15.19 -6.41
N GLU A 91 0.70 14.60 -7.20
CA GLU A 91 0.01 13.33 -6.92
C GLU A 91 0.66 12.16 -7.68
N ASP A 92 1.64 12.46 -8.53
CA ASP A 92 2.41 11.48 -9.30
C ASP A 92 3.46 10.79 -8.41
N GLY A 93 3.28 9.48 -8.20
CA GLY A 93 4.18 8.60 -7.45
C GLY A 93 5.32 8.02 -8.30
N PRO A 94 6.25 7.25 -7.70
CA PRO A 94 6.22 6.64 -6.35
C PRO A 94 6.66 7.60 -5.22
N PHE A 95 6.22 7.31 -3.97
CA PHE A 95 6.49 8.12 -2.77
C PHE A 95 7.40 7.41 -1.76
N THR A 96 8.26 8.15 -1.05
CA THR A 96 9.09 7.65 0.07
C THR A 96 8.31 7.61 1.39
N ALA A 97 8.91 7.02 2.43
CA ALA A 97 8.34 6.97 3.78
C ALA A 97 8.08 8.38 4.36
N GLU A 98 8.83 9.39 3.93
CA GLU A 98 8.64 10.80 4.31
C GLU A 98 7.58 11.53 3.46
N GLN A 99 6.79 10.80 2.67
CA GLN A 99 5.74 11.35 1.80
C GLN A 99 6.29 12.35 0.76
N LEU A 100 7.50 12.10 0.27
CA LEU A 100 8.11 12.82 -0.86
C LEU A 100 7.98 11.96 -2.13
N CYS A 101 7.60 12.56 -3.26
CA CYS A 101 7.70 11.84 -4.54
C CYS A 101 9.17 11.57 -4.90
N GLU A 102 9.45 10.55 -5.70
CA GLU A 102 10.82 10.14 -6.07
C GLU A 102 11.66 11.31 -6.60
N ALA A 103 11.06 12.20 -7.41
CA ALA A 103 11.72 13.39 -7.93
C ALA A 103 12.13 14.38 -6.82
N CYS A 104 11.31 14.52 -5.78
CA CYS A 104 11.60 15.39 -4.63
C CYS A 104 12.51 14.75 -3.59
N ALA A 105 12.56 13.42 -3.56
CA ALA A 105 13.42 12.64 -2.68
C ALA A 105 14.85 12.47 -3.22
N ARG A 106 15.05 12.63 -4.54
CA ARG A 106 16.39 12.64 -5.12
C ARG A 106 17.20 13.81 -4.54
N PRO A 107 18.37 13.55 -3.92
CA PRO A 107 19.29 14.62 -3.59
C PRO A 107 19.72 15.30 -4.90
N MET A 108 19.69 16.64 -4.94
CA MET A 108 20.29 17.36 -6.06
C MET A 108 21.74 16.91 -6.20
N PRO A 109 22.25 16.64 -7.43
CA PRO A 109 23.67 16.41 -7.61
C PRO A 109 24.42 17.65 -7.11
N LEU A 110 25.36 17.44 -6.20
CA LEU A 110 26.23 18.49 -5.63
C LEU A 110 27.31 18.96 -6.62
N ASP A 111 27.12 18.75 -7.92
CA ASP A 111 28.10 19.11 -8.93
C ASP A 111 27.51 20.16 -9.86
N GLY A 112 27.55 21.40 -9.38
CA GLY A 112 27.64 22.53 -10.28
C GLY A 112 28.96 22.44 -11.04
N VAL A 113 28.92 21.99 -12.28
CA VAL A 113 29.99 22.22 -13.24
C VAL A 113 29.34 22.73 -14.52
N ALA A 114 29.55 24.02 -14.75
CA ALA A 114 29.36 24.71 -16.03
C ALA A 114 30.47 24.32 -17.02
#